data_AF-A0A2N2W160-F1
#
_entry.id   AF-A0A2N2W160-F1
#
_cell.length_a   1.000
_cell.length_b   1.000
_cell.length_c   1.000
_cell.angle_alpha   90.00
_cell.angle_beta   90.00
_cell.angle_gamma   90.00
#
_symmetry.space_group_name_H-M   'P 1'
#
loop_
_entity.id
_entity.type
_entity.pdbx_description
1 polymer ?
#
loop_
_entity_poly.entity_id
_entity_poly.type
_entity_poly.pdbx_seq_one_letter_code
_entity_poly.pdbx_strand_id
1 'polypeptide(L)' 'MEILTEHINNLLLQMPDNITLVAVTKTRPVEILKQAYEFGLRDFGENRVQEMIVKQAELPSDIR' A
#
# COMPACT_ATOMS: atom_id res chain seq x y z
N MET A 1 11.04 -1.88 10.24
CA MET A 1 9.70 -1.27 10.37
C MET A 1 9.80 0.25 10.25
N GLU A 2 10.70 0.92 10.99
CA GLU A 2 10.99 2.35 10.78
C GLU A 2 11.35 2.71 9.33
N ILE A 3 12.15 1.88 8.65
CA ILE A 3 12.59 2.12 7.27
C ILE A 3 11.40 2.23 6.29
N LEU A 4 10.34 1.40 6.44
CA LEU A 4 9.19 1.45 5.53
C LEU A 4 8.41 2.74 5.72
N THR A 5 8.15 3.10 6.98
CA THR A 5 7.48 4.35 7.35
C THR A 5 8.24 5.58 6.87
N GLU A 6 9.55 5.61 7.10
CA GLU A 6 10.43 6.69 6.68
C GLU A 6 10.40 6.85 5.15
N HIS A 7 10.50 5.74 4.41
CA HIS A 7 10.41 5.78 2.95
C HIS A 7 9.04 6.28 2.46
N ILE A 8 7.93 5.83 3.06
CA ILE A 8 6.59 6.28 2.68
C ILE A 8 6.45 7.78 2.92
N ASN A 9 6.79 8.26 4.12
CA ASN A 9 6.70 9.68 4.46
C ASN A 9 7.58 10.55 3.54
N ASN A 10 8.81 10.12 3.29
CA ASN A 10 9.71 10.84 2.39
C ASN A 10 9.16 10.94 0.96
N LEU A 11 8.53 9.88 0.46
CA LEU A 11 7.88 9.90 -0.86
C LEU A 11 6.67 10.83 -0.87
N LEU A 12 5.78 10.71 0.12
CA LEU A 12 4.58 11.54 0.21
C LEU A 12 4.90 13.04 0.31
N LEU A 13 5.97 13.41 1.03
CA LEU A 13 6.41 14.81 1.15
C LEU A 13 7.00 15.38 -0.14
N GLN A 14 7.48 14.54 -1.06
CA GLN A 14 8.11 14.96 -2.32
C GLN A 14 7.15 14.93 -3.51
N MET A 15 5.99 14.29 -3.37
CA MET A 15 5.05 14.09 -4.46
C MET A 15 4.05 15.25 -4.55
N PRO A 16 3.88 15.85 -5.73
CA PRO A 16 2.78 16.78 -6.01
C PRO A 16 1.42 16.12 -5.86
N ASP A 17 0.40 16.90 -5.47
CA ASP A 17 -0.97 16.43 -5.22
C ASP A 17 -1.63 15.75 -6.44
N ASN A 18 -1.14 16.01 -7.66
CA ASN A 18 -1.68 15.44 -8.89
C ASN A 18 -1.06 14.08 -9.26
N ILE A 19 -0.22 13.49 -8.40
CA ILE A 19 0.39 12.18 -8.64
C ILE A 19 -0.16 11.16 -7.64
N THR A 20 -0.56 9.99 -8.15
CA THR A 20 -0.97 8.85 -7.30
C THR A 20 0.22 7.94 -7.05
N LEU A 21 0.55 7.71 -5.78
CA LEU A 21 1.53 6.70 -5.38
C LEU A 21 0.87 5.33 -5.27
N VAL A 22 1.21 4.41 -6.16
CA VAL A 22 0.70 3.03 -6.14
C VAL A 22 1.77 2.09 -5.60
N ALA A 23 1.52 1.48 -4.43
CA ALA A 23 2.45 0.55 -3.81
C ALA A 23 2.33 -0.84 -4.44
N VAL A 24 3.40 -1.32 -5.09
CA VAL A 24 3.40 -2.65 -5.72
C VAL A 24 3.59 -3.73 -4.66
N THR A 25 2.54 -4.52 -4.42
CA THR A 25 2.43 -5.47 -3.29
C THR A 25 2.47 -6.93 -3.70
N LYS A 26 2.64 -7.21 -5.00
CA LYS A 26 2.86 -8.58 -5.51
C LYS A 26 3.90 -9.30 -4.66
N THR A 27 3.60 -10.56 -4.32
CA THR A 27 4.44 -11.43 -3.48
C THR A 27 4.75 -10.88 -2.08
N ARG A 28 4.02 -9.87 -1.58
CA ARG A 28 4.12 -9.39 -0.19
C ARG A 28 2.96 -9.91 0.64
N PRO A 29 3.21 -10.29 1.91
CA PRO A 29 2.16 -10.76 2.81
C PRO A 29 1.27 -9.58 3.25
N VAL A 30 0.02 -9.86 3.65
CA VAL A 30 -1.01 -8.85 3.93
C VAL A 30 -0.63 -7.95 5.11
N GLU A 31 0.20 -8.42 6.04
CA GLU A 31 0.69 -7.65 7.17
C GLU A 31 1.49 -6.42 6.73
N ILE A 32 2.24 -6.51 5.63
CA ILE A 32 2.97 -5.36 5.07
C ILE A 32 1.97 -4.34 4.50
N LEU A 33 0.87 -4.80 3.89
CA LEU A 33 -0.16 -3.92 3.35
C LEU A 33 -0.92 -3.22 4.47
N LYS A 34 -1.27 -3.95 5.54
CA LYS A 34 -1.87 -3.37 6.75
C LYS A 34 -0.97 -2.27 7.32
N GLN A 35 0.33 -2.52 7.42
CA GLN A 35 1.28 -1.49 7.86
C GLN A 35 1.33 -0.29 6.91
N ALA A 36 1.47 -0.52 5.60
CA ALA A 36 1.46 0.56 4.61
C ALA A 36 0.16 1.40 4.66
N TYR A 37 -0.97 0.74 4.90
CA TYR A 37 -2.27 1.38 5.08
C TYR A 37 -2.30 2.32 6.30
N GLU A 38 -1.76 1.89 7.44
CA GLU A 38 -1.62 2.73 8.64
C GLU A 38 -0.77 3.99 8.38
N PHE A 39 0.15 3.94 7.42
CA PHE A 39 0.97 5.09 6.98
C PHE A 39 0.34 5.91 5.85
N GLY A 40 -0.95 5.73 5.57
CA GLY A 40 -1.71 6.57 4.65
C GLY A 40 -1.74 6.08 3.21
N LEU A 41 -1.06 4.96 2.87
CA LEU A 41 -1.21 4.38 1.53
C LEU A 41 -2.59 3.77 1.35
N ARG A 42 -3.17 3.96 0.17
CA ARG A 42 -4.48 3.41 -0.19
C ARG A 42 -4.46 2.64 -1.50
N ASP A 43 -3.58 3.01 -2.42
CA ASP A 43 -3.46 2.42 -3.74
C ASP A 43 -2.44 1.27 -3.74
N PHE A 44 -2.90 0.04 -3.99
CA PHE A 44 -2.07 -1.17 -3.98
C PHE A 44 -2.11 -1.91 -5.32
N GLY A 45 -0.92 -2.20 -5.85
CA GLY A 45 -0.74 -2.86 -7.15
C GLY A 45 -0.45 -4.36 -7.03
N GLU A 46 -1.38 -5.18 -7.51
CA GLU A 46 -1.25 -6.63 -7.64
C GLU A 46 -1.28 -7.07 -9.11
N ASN A 47 -0.53 -8.12 -9.45
CA ASN A 47 -0.56 -8.71 -10.80
C ASN A 47 -1.44 -9.98 -10.89
N ARG A 48 -2.05 -10.40 -9.78
CA ARG A 48 -2.90 -11.58 -9.66
C ARG A 48 -4.15 -11.26 -8.87
N VAL A 49 -5.30 -11.40 -9.50
CA VAL A 49 -6.61 -11.08 -8.90
C VAL A 49 -6.90 -11.94 -7.67
N GLN A 50 -6.53 -13.22 -7.67
CA GLN A 50 -6.76 -14.13 -6.54
C GLN A 50 -5.98 -13.71 -5.29
N GLU A 51 -4.74 -13.23 -5.47
CA GLU A 51 -3.94 -12.72 -4.35
C GLU A 51 -4.58 -11.45 -3.77
N MET A 52 -5.07 -10.54 -4.63
CA MET A 52 -5.75 -9.33 -4.19
C MET A 52 -7.07 -9.63 -3.46
N ILE A 53 -7.89 -10.57 -3.95
CA ILE A 53 -9.15 -10.95 -3.28
C ILE A 53 -8.89 -11.42 -1.85
N VAL A 54 -7.88 -12.26 -1.64
CA VAL A 54 -7.53 -12.75 -0.30
C VAL A 54 -7.06 -11.61 0.60
N LYS A 55 -6.17 -10.74 0.10
CA LYS A 55 -5.65 -9.60 0.86
C LYS A 55 -6.73 -8.57 1.18
N GLN A 56 -7.62 -8.28 0.22
CA GLN A 56 -8.70 -7.32 0.36
C GLN A 56 -9.72 -7.73 1.43
N ALA A 57 -9.96 -9.03 1.61
CA ALA A 57 -10.82 -9.53 2.68
C ALA A 57 -10.30 -9.21 4.10
N GLU A 58 -9.00 -8.91 4.21
CA GLU A 58 -8.33 -8.59 5.47
C GLU A 58 -7.93 -7.11 5.58
N LEU A 59 -8.23 -6.30 4.58
CA LEU A 59 -7.90 -4.87 4.53
C LEU A 59 -9.18 -4.02 4.64
N PRO A 60 -9.06 -2.76 5.06
CA PRO A 60 -10.17 -1.81 5.04
C PRO A 60 -10.78 -1.63 3.63
N SER A 61 -12.05 -1.28 3.57
CA SER A 61 -12.80 -1.22 2.30
C SER A 61 -12.50 -0.01 1.41
N ASP A 62 -11.70 0.94 1.91
CA ASP A 62 -11.31 2.17 1.19
C ASP A 62 -9.98 2.03 0.42
N ILE A 63 -9.36 0.84 0.41
CA ILE A 63 -8.22 0.57 -0.47
C ILE A 63 -8.62 0.58 -1.94
N ARG A 64 -7.68 0.91 -2.83
CA ARG A 64 -7.86 0.98 -4.29
C ARG A 64 -6.86 0.11 -5.03
#